data_AF-A0A942FU34-F1
#
_entry.id   AF-A0A942FU34-F1
#
_cell.length_a   1.000
_cell.length_b   1.000
_cell.length_c   1.000
_cell.angle_alpha   90.00
_cell.angle_beta   90.00
_cell.angle_gamma   90.00
#
_symmetry.space_group_name_H-M   'P 1'
#
loop_
_entity.id
_entity.type
_entity.pdbx_description
1 polymer ?
#
loop_
_entity_poly.entity_id
_entity_poly.type
_entity_poly.pdbx_seq_one_letter_code
_entity_poly.pdbx_strand_id
1 'polypeptide(L)' 'MYEVEFAPDAETDLGRLDVPVAQRVLKRLRWLAENFEAVRPEALTGQWQGVLKLRVGDYRVLYTYDL' A
#
# COMPACT_ATOMS: atom_id res chain seq x y z
N MET A 1 -0.17 15.86 2.89
CA MET A 1 0.59 14.85 2.11
C MET A 1 1.11 13.86 3.12
N TYR A 2 0.85 12.57 2.90
CA TYR A 2 1.29 11.51 3.80
C TYR A 2 2.69 11.03 3.39
N GLU A 3 3.41 10.41 4.32
CA GLU A 3 4.65 9.69 4.04
C GLU A 3 4.38 8.18 3.99
N VAL A 4 5.16 7.46 3.19
CA VAL A 4 5.07 5.99 3.08
C VAL A 4 6.25 5.37 3.80
N GLU A 5 5.97 4.65 4.88
CA GLU A 5 6.93 3.82 5.57
C GLU A 5 6.69 2.34 5.23
N PHE A 6 7.77 1.59 5.01
CA PHE A 6 7.70 0.16 4.73
C PHE A 6 8.03 -0.64 5.98
N ALA A 7 7.16 -1.59 6.33
CA ALA A 7 7.53 -2.65 7.26
C ALA A 7 8.67 -3.51 6.65
N PRO A 8 9.56 -4.11 7.47
CA PRO A 8 10.67 -4.94 6.96
C PRO A 8 10.22 -6.07 6.02
N ASP A 9 9.10 -6.71 6.33
CA ASP A 9 8.52 -7.76 5.49
C ASP A 9 7.99 -7.20 4.16
N ALA A 10 7.43 -5.99 4.17
CA ALA A 10 6.95 -5.33 2.96
C ALA A 10 8.08 -4.92 2.02
N GLU A 11 9.22 -4.46 2.56
CA GLU A 11 10.41 -4.16 1.77
C GLU A 11 10.98 -5.44 1.14
N THR A 12 11.05 -6.52 1.92
CA THR A 12 11.48 -7.85 1.45
C THR A 12 10.57 -8.37 0.34
N ASP A 13 9.26 -8.30 0.52
CA ASP A 13 8.29 -8.75 -0.47
C ASP A 13 8.33 -7.90 -1.75
N LEU A 14 8.48 -6.59 -1.62
CA LEU A 14 8.65 -5.69 -2.77
C LEU A 14 9.92 -6.03 -3.56
N GLY A 15 11.03 -6.34 -2.87
CA GLY A 15 12.30 -6.73 -3.47
C GLY A 15 12.27 -8.08 -4.20
N ARG A 16 11.27 -8.93 -3.93
CA ARG A 16 11.05 -10.22 -4.62
C ARG A 16 10.22 -10.07 -5.90
N LEU A 17 9.58 -8.93 -6.12
CA LEU A 17 8.77 -8.70 -7.31
C LEU A 17 9.65 -8.39 -8.52
N ASP A 18 9.18 -8.79 -9.70
CA ASP A 18 9.78 -8.34 -10.94
C ASP A 18 9.79 -6.80 -11.00
N VAL A 19 10.89 -6.24 -11.52
CA VAL A 19 11.11 -4.79 -11.56
C VAL A 19 9.89 -4.00 -12.07
N PRO A 20 9.20 -4.39 -13.18
CA PRO A 20 8.04 -3.64 -13.65
C PRO A 20 6.86 -3.66 -12.66
N VAL A 21 6.69 -4.76 -11.93
CA VAL A 21 5.64 -4.90 -10.91
C VAL A 21 5.96 -4.04 -9.70
N ALA A 22 7.19 -4.11 -9.18
CA ALA A 22 7.63 -3.29 -8.05
C ALA A 22 7.47 -1.79 -8.36
N GLN A 23 7.89 -1.35 -9.54
CA GLN A 23 7.74 0.05 -9.97
C GLN A 23 6.27 0.49 -10.05
N ARG A 24 5.37 -0.38 -10.51
CA ARG A 24 3.93 -0.09 -10.54
C ARG A 24 3.35 0.06 -9.13
N VAL A 25 3.79 -0.79 -8.18
CA VAL A 25 3.40 -0.69 -6.77
C VAL A 25 3.89 0.62 -6.16
N LEU A 26 5.18 0.93 -6.29
CA LEU A 26 5.78 2.17 -5.78
C LEU A 26 5.12 3.43 -6.34
N LYS A 27 4.83 3.46 -7.64
CA LYS A 27 4.12 4.57 -8.27
C LYS A 27 2.71 4.75 -7.69
N ARG A 28 2.00 3.65 -7.42
CA ARG A 28 0.65 3.70 -6.84
C ARG A 28 0.67 4.13 -5.37
N LEU A 29 1.69 3.71 -4.60
CA LEU A 29 1.88 4.15 -3.22
C LEU A 29 2.18 5.65 -3.13
N ARG A 30 3.09 6.16 -3.98
CA ARG A 30 3.35 7.60 -4.07
C ARG A 30 2.07 8.39 -4.37
N TRP A 31 1.31 7.94 -5.37
CA TRP A 31 0.04 8.57 -5.70
C TRP A 31 -0.95 8.53 -4.54
N LEU A 32 -1.04 7.40 -3.81
CA LEU A 32 -1.93 7.29 -2.66
C LEU A 32 -1.55 8.31 -1.58
N ALA A 33 -0.27 8.44 -1.25
CA ALA A 33 0.22 9.37 -0.23
C ALA A 33 -0.05 10.85 -0.58
N GLU A 34 0.04 11.18 -1.87
CA GLU A 34 -0.28 12.52 -2.40
C GLU A 34 -1.79 12.83 -2.40
N ASN A 35 -2.64 11.79 -2.51
CA ASN A 35 -4.08 11.95 -2.74
C ASN A 35 -4.94 11.33 -1.63
N PHE A 36 -4.36 10.97 -0.49
CA PHE A 36 -4.99 10.11 0.50
C PHE A 36 -6.35 10.62 0.97
N GLU A 37 -6.46 11.92 1.22
CA GLU A 37 -7.70 12.58 1.66
C GLU A 37 -8.82 12.54 0.62
N ALA A 38 -8.49 12.42 -0.67
CA ALA A 38 -9.44 12.34 -1.77
C ALA A 38 -9.82 10.90 -2.13
N VAL A 39 -9.20 9.90 -1.50
CA VAL A 39 -9.43 8.48 -1.75
C VAL A 39 -10.22 7.90 -0.60
N ARG A 40 -11.22 7.06 -0.90
CA ARG A 40 -11.89 6.25 0.11
C ARG A 40 -11.08 4.97 0.35
N PRO A 41 -10.46 4.76 1.53
CA PRO A 41 -9.73 3.55 1.78
C PRO A 41 -10.63 2.32 1.87
N GLU A 42 -10.15 1.18 1.39
CA GLU A 42 -10.85 -0.10 1.53
C GLU A 42 -10.38 -0.82 2.79
N ALA A 43 -11.23 -0.85 3.83
CA ALA A 43 -10.94 -1.56 5.07
C ALA A 43 -11.13 -3.08 4.93
N LEU A 44 -10.23 -3.83 5.55
CA LEU A 44 -10.39 -5.27 5.78
C LEU A 44 -11.22 -5.52 7.05
N THR A 45 -11.72 -6.75 7.17
CA THR A 45 -12.60 -7.18 8.26
C THR A 45 -12.03 -8.41 8.99
N GLY A 46 -12.66 -8.78 10.11
CA GLY A 46 -12.26 -9.94 10.91
C GLY A 46 -10.92 -9.72 11.60
N GLN A 47 -10.01 -10.68 11.52
CA GLN A 47 -8.68 -10.59 12.16
C GLN A 47 -7.81 -9.45 11.63
N TRP A 48 -8.16 -8.87 10.48
CA TRP A 48 -7.46 -7.75 9.83
C TRP A 48 -8.16 -6.41 10.06
N GLN A 49 -9.07 -6.32 11.03
CA GLN A 49 -9.73 -5.06 11.38
C GLN A 49 -8.69 -3.97 11.67
N GLY A 50 -8.87 -2.79 11.07
CA GLY A 50 -7.92 -1.67 11.17
C GLY A 50 -6.86 -1.65 10.07
N VAL A 51 -6.71 -2.73 9.29
CA VAL A 51 -5.85 -2.75 8.11
C VAL A 51 -6.65 -2.37 6.87
N LEU A 52 -6.03 -1.57 6.02
CA LEU A 52 -6.56 -1.12 4.73
C LEU A 52 -5.87 -1.85 3.58
N LYS A 53 -6.52 -1.86 2.41
CA LYS A 53 -6.03 -2.54 1.22
C LYS A 53 -6.03 -1.60 0.02
N LEU A 54 -4.91 -1.55 -0.69
CA LEU A 54 -4.77 -0.92 -1.99
C LEU A 54 -4.55 -2.01 -3.05
N ARG A 55 -5.43 -2.09 -4.06
CA ARG A 55 -5.25 -3.01 -5.18
C ARG A 55 -4.34 -2.41 -6.27
N VAL A 56 -3.33 -3.16 -6.69
CA VAL A 56 -2.39 -2.80 -7.77
C VAL A 56 -2.28 -3.96 -8.77
N GLY A 57 -3.20 -4.02 -9.73
CA GLY A 57 -3.31 -5.15 -10.65
C GLY A 57 -3.63 -6.45 -9.89
N ASP A 58 -2.70 -7.40 -9.94
CA ASP A 58 -2.79 -8.69 -9.26
C ASP A 58 -2.33 -8.63 -7.79
N TYR A 59 -1.62 -7.57 -7.40
CA TYR A 59 -1.06 -7.40 -6.07
C TYR A 59 -1.97 -6.57 -5.16
N ARG A 60 -1.90 -6.82 -3.86
CA ARG A 60 -2.58 -6.05 -2.82
C ARG A 60 -1.52 -5.54 -1.86
N VAL A 61 -1.50 -4.23 -1.64
CA VAL A 61 -0.71 -3.64 -0.56
C VAL A 61 -1.62 -3.51 0.65
N LEU A 62 -1.20 -4.09 1.76
CA LEU A 62 -1.84 -3.94 3.05
C LEU A 62 -1.14 -2.81 3.80
N TYR A 63 -1.91 -1.90 4.38
CA TYR A 63 -1.33 -0.74 5.05
C TYR A 63 -2.22 -0.24 6.19
N THR A 64 -1.61 0.47 7.12
CA THR A 64 -2.26 1.33 8.10
C THR A 64 -1.86 2.77 7.82
N TYR A 65 -2.52 3.72 8.48
CA TYR A 65 -2.14 5.12 8.41
C TYR A 65 -2.37 5.76 9.78
N ASP A 66 -1.56 6.76 10.08
CA ASP A 66 -1.70 7.60 11.25
C ASP A 66 -2.12 9.02 10.81
N LEU A 67 -2.85 9.72 11.68
CA LEU A 67 -3.29 11.11 11.47
C LEU A 67 -2.27 12.11 12.03
#